data_AF-A0A954FT27-F1
#
_entry.id   AF-A0A954FT27-F1
#
_cell.length_a   1.000
_cell.length_b   1.000
_cell.length_c   1.000
_cell.angle_alpha   90.00
_cell.angle_beta   90.00
_cell.angle_gamma   90.00
#
_symmetry.space_group_name_H-M   'P 1'
#
loop_
_entity.id
_entity.type
_entity.pdbx_description
1 polymer ?
#
loop_
_entity_poly.entity_id
_entity_poly.type
_entity_poly.pdbx_seq_one_letter_code
_entity_poly.pdbx_strand_id
1 'polypeptide(L)'
;MSSAHAAVHPIYEERIAQYDQRLEAIERQSSQLTWLRVGSFIAAVVLGSFAWANPPLFWMWLTFAAVMLAVFVVFVRRFDGLQLEAGEIRHRRAMNRVQIARLDRNWREIPEIKVNVAPQHSAVVRDLDLVGPTSVFQLICLAHTPIGRATLLDWLLSPALPDEVQIRQEAVRALAPEVQLREEFD
;
A
#
# COMPACT_ATOMS: atom_id res chain seq x y z
N MET A 1 3.22 -18.07 24.19
CA MET A 1 3.26 -17.49 22.83
C MET A 1 1.89 -17.41 22.13
N SER A 2 0.86 -18.16 22.56
CA SER A 2 -0.48 -18.14 21.94
C SER A 2 -1.35 -16.90 22.28
N SER A 3 -1.22 -16.31 23.48
CA SER A 3 -2.09 -15.20 23.90
C SER A 3 -1.82 -13.87 23.20
N ALA A 4 -0.55 -13.52 22.97
CA ALA A 4 -0.19 -12.28 22.28
C ALA A 4 -0.47 -12.34 20.76
N HIS A 5 -0.26 -13.51 20.14
CA HIS A 5 -0.58 -13.73 18.73
C HIS A 5 -2.10 -13.59 18.48
N ALA A 6 -2.91 -14.22 19.32
CA ALA A 6 -4.38 -14.10 19.29
C ALA A 6 -4.87 -12.67 19.54
N ALA A 7 -4.10 -11.83 20.25
CA ALA A 7 -4.48 -10.46 20.54
C ALA A 7 -4.16 -9.48 19.38
N VAL A 8 -3.14 -9.76 18.57
CA VAL A 8 -2.68 -8.86 17.50
C VAL A 8 -3.32 -9.17 16.15
N HIS A 9 -3.63 -10.44 15.88
CA HIS A 9 -4.27 -10.86 14.63
C HIS A 9 -5.55 -10.07 14.28
N PRO A 10 -6.50 -9.85 15.22
CA PRO A 10 -7.74 -9.12 14.93
C PRO A 10 -7.50 -7.66 14.52
N ILE A 11 -6.43 -7.03 15.01
CA ILE A 11 -6.09 -5.63 14.68
C ILE A 11 -5.80 -5.50 13.18
N TYR A 12 -5.02 -6.43 12.63
CA TYR A 12 -4.68 -6.44 11.20
C TYR A 12 -5.88 -6.85 10.33
N GLU A 13 -6.70 -7.80 10.78
CA GLU A 13 -7.92 -8.19 10.08
C GLU A 13 -8.94 -7.04 10.00
N GLU A 14 -9.17 -6.33 11.10
CA GLU A 14 -10.07 -5.18 11.13
C GLU A 14 -9.58 -4.08 10.18
N ARG A 15 -8.28 -3.79 10.16
CA ARG A 15 -7.68 -2.83 9.23
C ARG A 15 -7.83 -3.25 7.77
N ILE A 16 -7.58 -4.52 7.45
CA ILE A 16 -7.82 -5.05 6.10
C ILE A 16 -9.28 -4.88 5.70
N ALA A 17 -10.22 -5.19 6.59
CA ALA A 17 -11.65 -5.02 6.33
C ALA A 17 -12.03 -3.56 6.11
N GLN A 18 -11.48 -2.63 6.90
CA GLN A 18 -11.67 -1.18 6.70
C GLN A 18 -11.13 -0.72 5.34
N TYR A 19 -9.94 -1.18 4.95
CA TYR A 19 -9.37 -0.86 3.63
C TYR A 19 -10.18 -1.47 2.48
N ASP A 20 -10.70 -2.68 2.65
CA ASP A 20 -11.60 -3.32 1.67
C ASP A 20 -12.88 -2.53 1.47
N GLN A 21 -13.54 -2.09 2.54
CA GLN A 21 -14.73 -1.24 2.45
C GLN A 21 -14.44 0.09 1.72
N ARG A 22 -13.28 0.70 1.97
CA ARG A 22 -12.88 1.93 1.25
C ARG A 22 -12.62 1.68 -0.23
N LEU A 23 -11.95 0.58 -0.57
CA LEU A 23 -11.71 0.21 -1.97
C LEU A 23 -13.02 -0.05 -2.71
N GLU A 24 -13.98 -0.76 -2.11
CA GLU A 24 -15.31 -0.95 -2.69
C GLU A 24 -16.04 0.39 -2.91
N ALA A 25 -15.93 1.32 -1.95
CA ALA A 25 -16.54 2.64 -2.09
C ALA A 25 -15.91 3.43 -3.27
N ILE A 26 -14.58 3.39 -3.42
CA ILE A 26 -13.87 4.02 -4.54
C ILE A 26 -14.24 3.35 -5.87
N GLU A 27 -14.38 2.02 -5.90
CA GLU A 27 -14.77 1.27 -7.08
C GLU A 27 -16.18 1.66 -7.55
N ARG A 28 -17.13 1.77 -6.61
CA ARG A 28 -18.49 2.25 -6.91
C ARG A 28 -18.47 3.66 -7.52
N GLN A 29 -17.73 4.60 -6.91
CA GLN A 29 -17.60 5.96 -7.44
C GLN A 29 -16.92 5.99 -8.82
N SER A 30 -15.88 5.19 -9.01
CA SER A 30 -15.13 5.07 -10.26
C SER A 30 -15.98 4.52 -11.40
N SER A 31 -16.87 3.56 -11.11
CA SER A 31 -17.79 2.99 -12.10
C SER A 31 -18.79 4.04 -12.61
N GLN A 32 -19.33 4.88 -11.73
CA GLN A 32 -20.24 5.96 -12.10
C GLN A 32 -19.53 7.03 -12.94
N LEU A 33 -18.32 7.44 -12.53
CA LEU A 33 -17.52 8.41 -13.28
C LEU A 33 -17.13 7.91 -14.68
N THR A 34 -16.92 6.61 -14.84
CA THR A 34 -16.61 6.00 -16.14
C THR A 34 -17.76 6.22 -17.13
N TRP A 35 -19.00 5.94 -16.72
CA TRP A 35 -20.18 6.18 -17.55
C TRP A 35 -20.48 7.67 -17.77
N LEU A 36 -20.36 8.49 -16.73
CA LEU A 36 -20.58 9.94 -16.82
C LEU A 36 -19.60 10.62 -17.78
N ARG A 37 -18.32 10.21 -17.75
CA ARG A 37 -17.29 10.67 -18.68
C ARG A 37 -17.67 10.32 -20.12
N VAL A 38 -18.03 9.07 -20.40
CA VAL A 38 -18.45 8.64 -21.74
C VAL A 38 -19.67 9.42 -22.21
N GLY A 39 -20.68 9.58 -21.34
CA GLY A 39 -21.87 10.38 -21.63
C GLY A 39 -21.55 11.83 -21.96
N SER A 40 -20.70 12.49 -21.16
CA SER A 40 -20.28 13.88 -21.41
C SER A 40 -19.50 14.06 -22.71
N PHE A 41 -18.68 13.07 -23.09
CA PHE A 41 -17.93 13.10 -24.34
C PHE A 41 -18.87 12.97 -25.55
N ILE A 42 -19.79 12.01 -25.50
CA ILE A 42 -20.80 11.83 -26.54
C ILE A 42 -21.68 13.08 -26.66
N ALA A 43 -22.11 13.65 -25.54
CA ALA A 43 -22.89 14.89 -25.53
C ALA A 43 -22.10 16.05 -26.18
N ALA A 44 -20.83 16.23 -25.85
CA ALA A 44 -19.98 17.27 -26.45
C ALA A 44 -19.88 17.10 -27.98
N VAL A 45 -19.69 15.86 -28.46
CA VAL A 45 -19.60 15.55 -29.91
C VAL A 45 -20.93 15.84 -30.61
N VAL A 46 -22.06 15.42 -30.03
CA VAL A 46 -23.40 15.65 -30.60
C VAL A 46 -23.72 17.16 -30.64
N LEU A 47 -23.45 17.89 -29.56
CA LEU A 47 -23.67 19.34 -29.52
C LEU A 47 -22.77 20.06 -30.53
N GLY A 48 -21.52 19.61 -30.68
CA GLY A 48 -20.59 20.12 -31.69
C GLY A 48 -21.07 19.88 -33.11
N SER A 49 -21.67 18.73 -33.41
CA SER A 49 -22.21 18.45 -34.75
C SER A 49 -23.47 19.27 -35.05
N PHE A 50 -24.34 19.50 -34.06
CA PHE A 50 -25.49 20.40 -34.20
C PHE A 50 -25.11 21.86 -34.48
N ALA A 51 -23.96 22.31 -33.97
CA ALA A 51 -23.44 23.64 -34.28
C ALA A 51 -23.24 23.83 -35.79
N TRP A 52 -22.68 22.82 -36.48
CA TRP A 52 -22.45 22.86 -37.93
C TRP A 52 -23.75 22.87 -38.73
N ALA A 53 -24.78 22.17 -38.26
CA ALA A 53 -26.08 22.09 -38.91
C ALA A 53 -26.94 23.36 -38.76
N ASN A 54 -26.63 24.23 -37.78
CA ASN A 54 -27.44 25.41 -37.46
C ASN A 54 -26.59 26.71 -37.42
N PRO A 55 -26.24 27.30 -38.58
CA PRO A 55 -25.41 28.50 -38.66
C PRO A 55 -25.87 29.69 -37.79
N PRO A 56 -27.17 30.03 -37.67
CA PRO A 56 -27.58 31.19 -36.85
C PRO A 56 -27.42 30.94 -35.34
N LEU A 57 -27.33 29.68 -34.90
CA LEU A 57 -27.17 29.28 -33.49
C LEU A 57 -25.79 28.68 -33.21
N PHE A 58 -24.84 28.78 -34.15
CA PHE A 58 -23.53 28.14 -34.08
C PHE A 58 -22.80 28.43 -32.77
N TRP A 59 -22.71 29.70 -32.39
CA TRP A 59 -22.02 30.12 -31.15
C TRP A 59 -22.67 29.57 -29.88
N MET A 60 -24.00 29.46 -29.85
CA MET A 60 -24.72 28.87 -28.71
C MET A 60 -24.34 27.39 -28.56
N TRP A 61 -24.48 26.59 -29.62
CA TRP A 61 -24.13 25.16 -29.59
C TRP A 61 -22.65 24.91 -29.30
N LEU A 62 -21.76 25.77 -29.82
CA LEU A 62 -20.33 25.71 -29.53
C LEU A 62 -20.04 25.94 -28.04
N THR A 63 -20.70 26.92 -27.40
CA THR A 63 -20.53 27.15 -25.95
C THR A 63 -21.02 25.95 -25.14
N PHE A 64 -22.15 25.32 -25.49
CA PHE A 64 -22.63 24.11 -24.83
C PHE A 64 -21.66 22.93 -24.99
N ALA A 65 -21.11 22.73 -26.20
CA ALA A 65 -20.10 21.70 -26.44
C ALA A 65 -18.83 21.95 -25.62
N ALA A 66 -18.36 23.21 -25.54
CA ALA A 66 -17.21 23.58 -24.72
C ALA A 66 -17.46 23.36 -23.22
N VAL A 67 -18.66 23.66 -22.71
CA VAL A 67 -19.05 23.37 -21.31
C VAL A 67 -19.07 21.86 -21.06
N MET A 68 -19.65 21.06 -21.95
CA MET A 68 -19.63 19.60 -21.82
C MET A 68 -18.21 19.03 -21.84
N LEU A 69 -17.33 19.59 -22.68
CA LEU A 69 -15.92 19.22 -22.69
C LEU A 69 -15.22 19.58 -21.36
N ALA A 70 -15.53 20.73 -20.78
CA ALA A 70 -14.99 21.11 -19.46
C ALA A 70 -15.47 20.14 -18.36
N VAL A 71 -16.76 19.75 -18.37
CA VAL A 71 -17.31 18.73 -17.46
C VAL A 71 -16.60 17.40 -17.62
N PHE A 72 -16.37 16.96 -18.86
CA PHE A 72 -15.59 15.75 -19.16
C PHE A 72 -14.20 15.78 -18.51
N VAL A 73 -13.47 16.90 -18.66
CA VAL A 73 -12.13 17.07 -18.07
C VAL A 73 -12.18 16.99 -16.54
N VAL A 74 -13.18 17.57 -15.90
CA VAL A 74 -13.37 17.47 -14.44
C VAL A 74 -13.58 16.01 -14.02
N PHE A 75 -14.41 15.26 -14.74
CA PHE A 75 -14.63 13.84 -14.44
C PHE A 75 -13.37 12.98 -14.62
N VAL A 76 -12.58 13.23 -15.67
CA VAL A 76 -11.28 12.56 -15.86
C VAL A 76 -10.37 12.81 -14.66
N ARG A 77 -10.17 14.08 -14.28
CA ARG A 77 -9.29 14.41 -13.14
C ARG A 77 -9.76 13.80 -11.83
N ARG A 78 -11.08 13.76 -11.60
CA ARG A 78 -11.63 13.15 -10.38
C ARG A 78 -11.45 11.64 -10.37
N PHE A 79 -11.60 10.97 -11.52
CA PHE A 79 -11.29 9.55 -11.67
C PHE A 79 -9.81 9.27 -11.39
N ASP A 80 -8.89 10.05 -11.95
CA ASP A 80 -7.45 9.86 -11.74
C ASP A 80 -7.09 10.03 -10.26
N GLY A 81 -7.64 11.03 -9.58
CA GLY A 81 -7.45 11.23 -8.14
C GLY A 81 -7.93 10.05 -7.30
N LEU A 82 -9.11 9.48 -7.62
CA LEU A 82 -9.63 8.28 -6.95
C LEU A 82 -8.73 7.06 -7.17
N GLN A 83 -8.13 6.91 -8.36
CA GLN A 83 -7.23 5.79 -8.64
C GLN A 83 -5.91 5.89 -7.87
N LEU A 84 -5.40 7.11 -7.66
CA LEU A 84 -4.24 7.36 -6.81
C LEU A 84 -4.54 6.97 -5.36
N GLU A 85 -5.66 7.44 -4.80
CA GLU A 85 -6.11 7.08 -3.44
C GLU A 85 -6.30 5.57 -3.28
N ALA A 86 -6.91 4.92 -4.27
CA ALA A 86 -7.06 3.47 -4.27
C ALA A 86 -5.69 2.74 -4.30
N GLY A 87 -4.68 3.31 -4.96
CA GLY A 87 -3.32 2.79 -4.95
C GLY A 87 -2.71 2.77 -3.56
N GLU A 88 -2.81 3.89 -2.83
CA GLU A 88 -2.33 4.01 -1.45
C GLU A 88 -3.04 3.04 -0.51
N ILE A 89 -4.37 2.95 -0.60
CA ILE A 89 -5.16 2.05 0.24
C ILE A 89 -4.82 0.59 -0.06
N ARG A 90 -4.65 0.21 -1.34
CA ARG A 90 -4.21 -1.15 -1.73
C ARG A 90 -2.84 -1.47 -1.13
N HIS A 91 -1.91 -0.51 -1.13
CA HIS A 91 -0.59 -0.69 -0.55
C HIS A 91 -0.66 -0.96 0.96
N ARG A 92 -1.37 -0.11 1.71
CA ARG A 92 -1.56 -0.29 3.17
C ARG A 92 -2.25 -1.61 3.50
N ARG A 93 -3.24 -2.01 2.70
CA ARG A 93 -3.89 -3.31 2.84
C ARG A 93 -2.92 -4.47 2.60
N ALA A 94 -2.08 -4.39 1.57
CA ALA A 94 -1.09 -5.41 1.26
C ALA A 94 -0.07 -5.56 2.40
N MET A 95 0.40 -4.46 2.99
CA MET A 95 1.28 -4.49 4.15
C MET A 95 0.63 -5.23 5.33
N ASN A 96 -0.61 -4.89 5.68
CA ASN A 96 -1.34 -5.57 6.77
C ASN A 96 -1.49 -7.08 6.49
N ARG A 97 -1.73 -7.48 5.24
CA ARG A 97 -1.78 -8.90 4.85
C ARG A 97 -0.46 -9.62 5.04
N VAL A 98 0.66 -8.96 4.70
CA VAL A 98 1.99 -9.51 4.96
C VAL A 98 2.22 -9.67 6.47
N GLN A 99 1.71 -8.76 7.31
CA GLN A 99 1.81 -8.93 8.78
C GLN A 99 1.03 -10.15 9.28
N ILE A 100 -0.18 -10.39 8.77
CA ILE A 100 -0.91 -11.64 9.06
C ILE A 100 -0.12 -12.86 8.58
N ALA A 101 0.42 -12.83 7.36
CA ALA A 101 1.24 -13.93 6.85
C ALA A 101 2.47 -14.22 7.74
N ARG A 102 3.10 -13.18 8.31
CA ARG A 102 4.19 -13.35 9.29
C ARG A 102 3.70 -13.99 10.58
N LEU A 103 2.57 -13.54 11.11
CA LEU A 103 1.94 -14.12 12.28
C LEU A 103 1.63 -15.61 12.05
N ASP A 104 1.10 -15.96 10.89
CA ASP A 104 0.73 -17.34 10.54
C ASP A 104 1.88 -18.19 10.03
N ARG A 105 3.08 -17.61 9.90
CA ARG A 105 4.27 -18.22 9.27
C ARG A 105 3.97 -18.75 7.86
N ASN A 106 3.09 -18.08 7.13
CA ASN A 106 2.83 -18.36 5.72
C ASN A 106 3.92 -17.74 4.85
N TRP A 107 5.07 -18.41 4.79
CA TRP A 107 6.28 -17.95 4.11
C TRP A 107 6.10 -17.59 2.62
N ARG A 108 5.10 -18.17 1.95
CA ARG A 108 4.82 -17.88 0.53
C ARG A 108 4.34 -16.45 0.31
N GLU A 109 3.66 -15.88 1.31
CA GLU A 109 3.08 -14.54 1.27
C GLU A 109 4.00 -13.50 1.93
N ILE A 110 5.16 -13.93 2.47
CA ILE A 110 6.17 -13.03 3.06
C ILE A 110 7.22 -12.72 2.00
N PRO A 111 7.42 -11.45 1.61
CA PRO A 111 8.43 -11.08 0.61
C PRO A 111 9.82 -11.57 1.00
N GLU A 112 10.55 -12.15 0.05
CA GLU A 112 11.96 -12.49 0.24
C GLU A 112 12.82 -11.23 0.28
N ILE A 113 13.72 -11.16 1.27
CA ILE A 113 14.66 -10.05 1.41
C ILE A 113 16.06 -10.58 1.15
N LYS A 114 16.63 -10.19 0.02
CA LYS A 114 18.00 -10.56 -0.35
C LYS A 114 18.98 -9.64 0.38
N VAL A 115 19.89 -10.25 1.13
CA VAL A 115 20.98 -9.56 1.82
C VAL A 115 22.28 -10.30 1.60
N ASN A 116 23.38 -9.53 1.57
CA ASN A 116 24.71 -10.09 1.41
C ASN A 116 25.29 -10.42 2.79
N VAL A 117 25.73 -11.67 2.96
CA VAL A 117 26.37 -12.15 4.18
C VAL A 117 27.86 -12.31 3.90
N ALA A 118 28.70 -11.78 4.78
CA ALA A 118 30.14 -11.91 4.65
C ALA A 118 30.59 -13.37 4.91
N PRO A 119 31.62 -13.89 4.20
CA PRO A 119 32.01 -15.30 4.26
C PRO A 119 32.28 -15.82 5.67
N GLN A 120 32.83 -14.99 6.56
CA GLN A 120 33.13 -15.36 7.94
C GLN A 120 31.89 -15.72 8.78
N HIS A 121 30.70 -15.26 8.40
CA HIS A 121 29.44 -15.55 9.10
C HIS A 121 28.63 -16.68 8.45
N SER A 122 29.10 -17.23 7.33
CA SER A 122 28.36 -18.22 6.52
C SER A 122 27.96 -19.48 7.29
N ALA A 123 28.83 -19.95 8.19
CA ALA A 123 28.55 -21.14 9.01
C ALA A 123 27.38 -20.90 9.99
N VAL A 124 27.42 -19.80 10.75
CA VAL A 124 26.38 -19.44 11.73
C VAL A 124 25.05 -19.15 11.04
N VAL A 125 25.08 -18.43 9.93
CA VAL A 125 23.86 -18.11 9.15
C VAL A 125 23.16 -19.36 8.65
N ARG A 126 23.93 -20.38 8.23
CA ARG A 126 23.37 -21.65 7.76
C ARG A 126 22.87 -22.52 8.90
N ASP A 127 23.57 -22.55 10.02
CA ASP A 127 23.19 -23.38 11.18
C ASP A 127 21.89 -22.89 11.85
N LEU A 128 21.70 -21.57 11.90
CA LEU A 128 20.55 -20.93 12.56
C LEU A 128 19.46 -20.46 11.57
N ASP A 129 19.56 -20.82 10.29
CA ASP A 129 18.65 -20.38 9.22
C ASP A 129 18.37 -18.86 9.27
N LEU A 130 19.42 -18.06 9.42
CA LEU A 130 19.28 -16.61 9.61
C LEU A 130 18.89 -15.90 8.33
N VAL A 131 19.40 -16.32 7.16
CA VAL A 131 19.18 -15.65 5.88
C VAL A 131 18.79 -16.65 4.80
N GLY A 132 17.87 -16.27 3.92
CA GLY A 132 17.37 -17.07 2.81
C GLY A 132 15.85 -17.24 2.84
N PRO A 133 15.29 -18.09 1.97
CA PRO A 133 13.89 -18.49 2.06
C PRO A 133 13.60 -19.16 3.40
N THR A 134 12.42 -18.90 3.96
CA THR A 134 11.97 -19.47 5.25
C THR A 134 12.89 -19.16 6.44
N SER A 135 13.62 -18.04 6.40
CA SER A 135 14.62 -17.67 7.41
C SER A 135 14.10 -16.75 8.52
N VAL A 136 14.82 -16.68 9.64
CA VAL A 136 14.52 -15.74 10.74
C VAL A 136 14.52 -14.30 10.23
N PHE A 137 15.51 -13.90 9.42
CA PHE A 137 15.57 -12.56 8.87
C PHE A 137 14.38 -12.26 7.96
N GLN A 138 13.97 -13.19 7.09
CA GLN A 138 12.76 -13.02 6.28
C GLN A 138 11.53 -12.80 7.16
N LEU A 139 11.42 -13.50 8.29
CA LEU A 139 10.26 -13.41 9.19
C LEU A 139 10.18 -12.10 9.97
N ILE A 140 11.31 -11.59 10.47
CA ILE A 140 11.32 -10.46 11.41
C ILE A 140 11.71 -9.12 10.77
N CYS A 141 12.35 -9.13 9.60
CA CYS A 141 12.78 -7.90 8.96
C CYS A 141 11.60 -7.15 8.36
N LEU A 142 11.31 -5.98 8.96
CA LEU A 142 10.37 -4.97 8.46
C LEU A 142 11.10 -3.77 7.83
N ALA A 143 12.43 -3.77 7.76
CA ALA A 143 13.17 -2.63 7.22
C ALA A 143 13.03 -2.49 5.69
N HIS A 144 12.64 -1.30 5.24
CA HIS A 144 12.51 -0.95 3.83
C HIS A 144 13.80 -0.37 3.22
N THR A 145 14.70 0.18 4.05
CA THR A 145 15.96 0.76 3.60
C THR A 145 17.13 -0.24 3.64
N PRO A 146 18.12 -0.15 2.72
CA PRO A 146 19.31 -0.99 2.77
C PRO A 146 20.07 -0.87 4.09
N ILE A 147 20.14 0.34 4.65
CA ILE A 147 20.80 0.59 5.94
C ILE A 147 20.08 -0.13 7.07
N GLY A 148 18.75 0.00 7.18
CA GLY A 148 17.99 -0.69 8.22
C GLY A 148 18.07 -2.21 8.13
N ARG A 149 18.07 -2.76 6.91
CA ARG A 149 18.27 -4.20 6.67
C ARG A 149 19.66 -4.65 7.11
N ALA A 150 20.69 -3.88 6.79
CA ALA A 150 22.06 -4.16 7.21
C ALA A 150 22.22 -4.09 8.74
N THR A 151 21.61 -3.09 9.39
CA THR A 151 21.62 -2.95 10.86
C THR A 151 20.98 -4.14 11.54
N LEU A 152 19.79 -4.57 11.09
CA LEU A 152 19.13 -5.75 11.67
C LEU A 152 19.94 -7.02 11.45
N LEU A 153 20.53 -7.19 10.27
CA LEU A 153 21.38 -8.34 9.98
C LEU A 153 22.60 -8.38 10.92
N ASP A 154 23.28 -7.24 11.10
CA ASP A 154 24.40 -7.12 12.03
C ASP A 154 23.99 -7.47 13.47
N TRP A 155 22.83 -7.01 13.92
CA TRP A 155 22.30 -7.35 15.25
C TRP A 155 22.00 -8.83 15.45
N LEU A 156 21.67 -9.56 14.38
CA LEU A 156 21.49 -11.02 14.43
C LEU A 156 22.82 -11.78 14.45
N LEU A 157 23.87 -11.22 13.85
CA LEU A 157 25.20 -11.84 13.75
C LEU A 157 26.08 -11.53 14.96
N SER A 158 25.87 -10.37 15.58
CA SER A 158 26.69 -9.81 16.65
C SER A 158 25.83 -9.47 17.87
N PRO A 159 25.79 -10.33 18.90
CA PRO A 159 25.00 -10.09 20.10
C PRO A 159 25.43 -8.81 20.82
N ALA A 160 24.45 -8.05 21.31
CA ALA A 160 24.67 -6.84 22.10
C ALA A 160 24.87 -7.16 23.60
N LEU A 161 25.43 -6.19 24.33
CA LEU A 161 25.53 -6.26 25.80
C LEU A 161 24.13 -6.18 26.45
N PRO A 162 23.92 -6.74 27.66
CA PRO A 162 22.62 -6.74 28.32
C PRO A 162 21.95 -5.36 28.44
N ASP A 163 22.72 -4.33 28.79
CA ASP A 163 22.21 -2.96 28.94
C ASP A 163 21.69 -2.39 27.61
N GLU A 164 22.40 -2.68 26.51
CA GLU A 164 21.98 -2.26 25.17
C GLU A 164 20.73 -3.03 24.70
N VAL A 165 20.65 -4.33 25.01
CA VAL A 165 19.45 -5.13 24.73
C VAL A 165 18.24 -4.55 25.46
N GLN A 166 18.40 -4.13 26.71
CA GLN A 166 17.31 -3.50 27.47
C GLN A 166 16.83 -2.21 26.82
N ILE A 167 17.74 -1.32 26.41
CA ILE A 167 17.41 -0.07 25.71
C ILE A 167 16.63 -0.36 24.42
N ARG A 168 17.10 -1.32 23.61
CA ARG A 168 16.42 -1.71 22.36
C ARG A 168 15.01 -2.25 22.63
N GLN A 169 14.84 -3.07 23.66
CA GLN A 169 13.53 -3.62 24.04
C GLN A 169 12.57 -2.53 24.53
N GLU A 170 13.07 -1.55 25.29
CA GLU A 170 12.27 -0.40 25.73
C GLU A 170 11.80 0.44 24.53
N ALA A 171 12.67 0.70 23.55
CA ALA A 171 12.31 1.37 22.31
C ALA A 171 11.23 0.60 21.52
N VAL A 172 11.36 -0.73 21.42
CA VAL A 172 10.33 -1.58 20.79
C VAL A 172 9.00 -1.52 21.53
N ARG A 173 9.00 -1.56 22.87
CA ARG A 173 7.77 -1.46 23.67
C ARG A 173 7.09 -0.10 23.51
N ALA A 174 7.87 0.98 23.37
CA ALA A 174 7.34 2.31 23.12
C ALA A 174 6.69 2.44 21.73
N LEU A 175 7.27 1.81 20.70
CA LEU A 175 6.77 1.86 19.32
C LEU A 175 5.67 0.83 19.00
N ALA A 176 5.59 -0.28 19.74
CA ALA A 176 4.61 -1.33 19.51
C ALA A 176 3.14 -0.84 19.44
N PRO A 177 2.65 0.02 20.35
CA PRO A 177 1.27 0.51 20.29
C PRO A 177 1.01 1.53 19.17
N GLU A 178 2.05 2.15 18.62
CA GLU A 178 1.95 3.23 17.62
C GLU A 178 1.71 2.68 16.20
N VAL A 179 0.59 1.97 16.00
CA VAL A 179 0.29 1.27 14.72
C VAL A 179 0.21 2.23 13.54
N GLN A 180 -0.40 3.41 13.72
CA GLN A 180 -0.52 4.41 12.65
C GLN A 180 0.86 4.93 12.21
N LEU A 181 1.72 5.23 13.18
CA LEU A 181 3.09 5.66 12.93
C LEU A 181 3.87 4.60 12.14
N ARG A 182 3.76 3.33 12.56
CA ARG A 182 4.43 2.22 11.87
C ARG A 182 4.00 2.08 10.41
N GLU A 183 2.71 2.24 10.12
CA GLU A 183 2.21 2.20 8.74
C GLU A 183 2.60 3.42 7.89
N GLU A 184 2.87 4.58 8.51
CA GLU A 184 3.28 5.78 7.79
C GLU A 184 4.75 5.75 7.36
N PHE A 185 5.59 5.00 8.09
CA PHE A 185 7.03 4.87 7.85
C PHE A 185 7.45 3.57 7.15
N ASP A 186 6.52 2.65 6.90
CA ASP A 186 6.73 1.46 6.05
C ASP A 186 6.58 1.81 4.57
#